data_AF-A0AAV9UN60-F1
#
_entry.id   AF-A0AAV9UN60-F1
#
_cell.length_a   1.000
_cell.length_b   1.000
_cell.length_c   1.000
_cell.angle_alpha   90.00
_cell.angle_beta   90.00
_cell.angle_gamma   90.00
#
_symmetry.space_group_name_H-M   'P 1'
#
loop_
_entity.id
_entity.type
_entity.pdbx_description
1 polymer ?
#
loop_
_entity_poly.entity_id
_entity_poly.type
_entity_poly.pdbx_seq_one_letter_code
_entity_poly.pdbx_strand_id
1 'polypeptide(L)'
;MSSTTTKELTVGLLIVSDTAAADHATDRAIDTLTAVIAEANAQIHNNSYEWLIEERRIIPDDKDKIQEKIKDWCDNKALSLIVTTGGTGFAKRDVTPEAVSEMLDKTASGLVHGMLASSLKITPFAIMSRPVAGVRGDTVIVTLPGSPKGAKENLESIIKLLPHACIQAAGGDSRVIHSGGMKQLEKEAGVASSGGVHDHHSHLYESGGLASDDAAGMTSGCGHHHHAPTPRTQQDGELRSNDLTGDVTQRHRSSPYPMVSVKEAHKLVAQKIPASEVVKKKVDAGLVGYILAEDVRAKESVPAFRASIVDGYAVVHTDGVGIYPVVGVSHAAPGEMKPLEAGQIARITTGAPLPPGATAVVMVEDTRIAKATEDGTEELEIEILASGLTELENVREVGSDMKTGDLLLRKGAEITAVGGEIGLLASVGIVEIEVYKKPVVGVLSTGDEIVPHDRDEALKVGEVRDSNRPTLLAAINARGYEAVDLGIAKDQ
;
A
#
# COMPACT_ATOMS: atom_id res chain seq x y z
N MET A 1 -30.72 -39.13 -20.66
CA MET A 1 -30.27 -37.85 -21.25
C MET A 1 -30.68 -36.76 -20.28
N SER A 2 -29.77 -36.39 -19.37
CA SER A 2 -30.05 -35.29 -18.45
C SER A 2 -29.83 -33.99 -19.21
N SER A 3 -30.88 -33.18 -19.30
CA SER A 3 -30.86 -31.84 -19.88
C SER A 3 -29.91 -30.98 -19.05
N THR A 4 -28.66 -30.80 -19.50
CA THR A 4 -27.76 -29.77 -18.96
C THR A 4 -28.35 -28.43 -19.35
N THR A 5 -29.03 -27.79 -18.40
CA THR A 5 -29.61 -26.46 -18.56
C THR A 5 -28.45 -25.46 -18.55
N THR A 6 -28.12 -24.87 -19.71
CA THR A 6 -27.10 -23.82 -19.82
C THR A 6 -27.51 -22.65 -18.90
N LYS A 7 -26.62 -22.21 -18.01
CA LYS A 7 -26.91 -21.07 -17.13
C LYS A 7 -26.66 -19.76 -17.88
N GLU A 8 -27.70 -18.97 -18.07
CA GLU A 8 -27.58 -17.65 -18.71
C GLU A 8 -27.05 -16.62 -17.70
N LEU A 9 -26.00 -15.89 -18.09
CA LEU A 9 -25.43 -14.79 -17.33
C LEU A 9 -25.64 -13.49 -18.10
N THR A 10 -26.45 -12.59 -17.56
CA THR A 10 -26.83 -11.35 -18.22
C THR A 10 -25.80 -10.24 -17.99
N VAL A 11 -25.43 -9.52 -19.06
CA VAL A 11 -24.41 -8.48 -19.06
C VAL A 11 -25.00 -7.13 -19.48
N GLY A 12 -24.72 -6.09 -18.70
CA GLY A 12 -24.97 -4.69 -19.07
C GLY A 12 -23.67 -3.99 -19.46
N LEU A 13 -23.65 -3.33 -20.62
CA LEU A 13 -22.52 -2.51 -21.08
C LEU A 13 -22.82 -1.02 -20.92
N LEU A 14 -22.11 -0.35 -20.01
CA LEU A 14 -22.29 1.07 -19.71
C LEU A 14 -21.09 1.90 -20.14
N ILE A 15 -21.27 2.75 -21.15
CA ILE A 15 -20.22 3.59 -21.68
C ILE A 15 -20.36 4.96 -21.03
N VAL A 16 -19.31 5.39 -20.34
CA VAL A 16 -19.24 6.67 -19.64
C VAL A 16 -18.31 7.58 -20.42
N SER A 17 -18.89 8.52 -21.17
CA SER A 17 -18.14 9.47 -21.97
C SER A 17 -19.02 10.67 -22.33
N ASP A 18 -18.59 11.87 -21.96
CA ASP A 18 -19.22 13.13 -22.41
C ASP A 18 -19.29 13.23 -23.94
N THR A 19 -18.24 12.78 -24.65
CA THR A 19 -18.18 12.81 -26.12
C THR A 19 -19.17 11.83 -26.73
N ALA A 20 -19.20 10.58 -26.28
CA ALA A 20 -20.13 9.59 -26.81
C ALA A 20 -21.58 9.86 -26.42
N ALA A 21 -21.81 10.47 -25.25
CA ALA A 21 -23.15 10.88 -24.83
C ALA A 21 -23.68 12.06 -25.68
N ALA A 22 -22.81 12.94 -26.17
CA ALA A 22 -23.18 14.01 -27.08
C ALA A 22 -23.37 13.51 -28.53
N ASP A 23 -22.52 12.59 -28.99
CA ASP A 23 -22.63 11.95 -30.29
C ASP A 23 -22.33 10.45 -30.19
N HIS A 24 -23.39 9.64 -30.22
CA HIS A 24 -23.31 8.18 -30.11
C HIS A 24 -22.48 7.53 -31.22
N ALA A 25 -22.32 8.18 -32.38
CA ALA A 25 -21.52 7.63 -33.49
C ALA A 25 -20.01 7.61 -33.18
N THR A 26 -19.58 8.34 -32.15
CA THR A 26 -18.17 8.38 -31.71
C THR A 26 -17.78 7.19 -30.83
N ASP A 27 -18.75 6.44 -30.29
CA ASP A 27 -18.45 5.25 -29.51
C ASP A 27 -17.88 4.14 -30.40
N ARG A 28 -16.84 3.49 -29.88
CA ARG A 28 -16.24 2.28 -30.45
C ARG A 28 -16.14 1.16 -29.41
N ALA A 29 -16.48 1.44 -28.15
CA ALA A 29 -16.29 0.51 -27.05
C ALA A 29 -17.40 -0.56 -27.03
N ILE A 30 -18.65 -0.23 -27.38
CA ILE A 30 -19.75 -1.21 -27.43
C ILE A 30 -19.41 -2.38 -28.36
N ASP A 31 -19.01 -2.08 -29.60
CA ASP A 31 -18.67 -3.11 -30.59
C ASP A 31 -17.48 -3.95 -30.13
N THR A 32 -16.47 -3.28 -29.56
CA THR A 32 -15.27 -3.93 -29.04
C THR A 32 -15.59 -4.89 -27.90
N LEU A 33 -16.35 -4.45 -26.89
CA LEU A 33 -16.72 -5.29 -25.74
C LEU A 33 -17.71 -6.40 -26.15
N THR A 34 -18.60 -6.12 -27.10
CA THR A 34 -19.51 -7.13 -27.66
C THR A 34 -18.71 -8.24 -28.35
N ALA A 35 -17.66 -7.90 -29.10
CA ALA A 35 -16.78 -8.89 -29.71
C ALA A 35 -16.06 -9.76 -28.66
N VAL A 36 -15.53 -9.15 -27.59
CA VAL A 36 -14.87 -9.90 -26.49
C VAL A 36 -15.83 -10.90 -25.83
N ILE A 37 -17.07 -10.50 -25.58
CA ILE A 37 -18.08 -11.39 -24.99
C ILE A 37 -18.45 -12.52 -25.97
N ALA A 38 -18.59 -12.22 -27.26
CA ALA A 38 -18.85 -13.23 -28.28
C ALA A 38 -17.70 -14.24 -28.42
N GLU A 39 -16.45 -13.76 -28.40
CA GLU A 39 -15.24 -14.60 -28.38
C GLU A 39 -15.17 -15.46 -27.11
N ALA A 40 -15.54 -14.90 -25.95
CA ALA A 40 -15.61 -15.65 -24.71
C ALA A 40 -16.65 -16.77 -24.80
N ASN A 41 -17.86 -16.49 -25.31
CA ASN A 41 -18.90 -17.52 -25.53
C ASN A 41 -18.42 -18.64 -26.46
N ALA A 42 -17.69 -18.32 -27.53
CA ALA A 42 -17.15 -19.31 -28.45
C ALA A 42 -16.09 -20.24 -27.81
N GLN A 43 -15.46 -19.82 -26.71
CA GLN A 43 -14.44 -20.58 -25.98
C GLN A 43 -15.00 -21.44 -24.83
N ILE A 44 -16.32 -21.36 -24.54
CA ILE A 44 -16.93 -22.14 -23.46
C ILE A 44 -17.08 -23.60 -23.90
N HIS A 45 -16.29 -24.49 -23.30
CA HIS A 45 -16.42 -25.91 -23.51
C HIS A 45 -17.55 -26.49 -22.62
N ASN A 46 -18.41 -27.33 -23.19
CA ASN A 46 -19.54 -28.03 -22.52
C ASN A 46 -20.82 -27.22 -22.23
N ASN A 47 -21.00 -26.02 -22.79
CA ASN A 47 -22.22 -25.19 -22.60
C ASN A 47 -22.62 -25.02 -21.12
N SER A 48 -21.64 -24.85 -20.22
CA SER A 48 -21.91 -24.69 -18.79
C SER A 48 -22.62 -23.37 -18.45
N TYR A 49 -22.32 -22.31 -19.21
CA TYR A 49 -22.98 -21.02 -19.14
C TYR A 49 -22.93 -20.30 -20.50
N GLU A 50 -23.70 -19.23 -20.64
CA GLU A 50 -23.67 -18.34 -21.80
C GLU A 50 -23.81 -16.88 -21.35
N TRP A 51 -22.97 -15.99 -21.87
CA TRP A 51 -23.10 -14.55 -21.64
C TRP A 51 -24.12 -13.94 -22.61
N LEU A 52 -25.15 -13.30 -22.07
CA LEU A 52 -26.17 -12.58 -22.84
C LEU A 52 -26.07 -11.08 -22.58
N ILE A 53 -25.75 -10.29 -23.61
CA ILE A 53 -25.74 -8.82 -23.47
C ILE A 53 -27.18 -8.31 -23.55
N GLU A 54 -27.75 -7.99 -22.39
CA GLU A 54 -29.14 -7.58 -22.26
C GLU A 54 -29.32 -6.08 -22.50
N GLU A 55 -28.41 -5.26 -21.99
CA GLU A 55 -28.51 -3.80 -22.07
C GLU A 55 -27.20 -3.15 -22.53
N ARG A 56 -27.34 -2.06 -23.30
CA ARG A 56 -26.26 -1.18 -23.74
C ARG A 56 -26.68 0.25 -23.56
N ARG A 57 -25.90 1.05 -22.84
CA ARG A 57 -26.20 2.47 -22.61
C ARG A 57 -24.94 3.31 -22.67
N ILE A 58 -25.10 4.54 -23.16
CA ILE A 58 -24.08 5.57 -23.18
C ILE A 58 -24.59 6.71 -22.29
N ILE A 59 -23.77 7.17 -21.35
CA ILE A 59 -24.09 8.26 -20.42
C ILE A 59 -22.88 9.20 -20.30
N PRO A 60 -23.09 10.49 -19.95
CA PRO A 60 -21.99 11.41 -19.71
C PRO A 60 -21.24 11.05 -18.42
N ASP A 61 -20.07 11.66 -18.23
CA ASP A 61 -19.23 11.54 -17.05
C ASP A 61 -19.85 12.31 -15.86
N ASP A 62 -20.94 11.75 -15.34
CA ASP A 62 -21.77 12.34 -14.29
C ASP A 62 -22.08 11.31 -13.22
N LYS A 63 -21.67 11.60 -11.98
CA LYS A 63 -21.75 10.67 -10.86
C LYS A 63 -23.18 10.19 -10.63
N ASP A 64 -24.15 11.08 -10.62
CA ASP A 64 -25.53 10.75 -10.30
C ASP A 64 -26.15 9.87 -11.39
N LYS A 65 -25.89 10.18 -12.66
CA LYS A 65 -26.36 9.36 -13.79
C LYS A 65 -25.74 7.97 -13.84
N ILE A 66 -24.44 7.86 -13.52
CA ILE A 66 -23.75 6.57 -13.41
C ILE A 66 -24.40 5.74 -12.29
N GLN A 67 -24.61 6.36 -11.12
CA GLN A 67 -25.19 5.67 -9.98
C GLN A 67 -26.65 5.25 -10.22
N GLU A 68 -27.47 6.13 -10.79
CA GLU A 68 -28.86 5.83 -11.14
C GLU A 68 -28.95 4.63 -12.08
N LYS A 69 -28.13 4.60 -13.14
CA LYS A 69 -28.17 3.52 -14.13
C LYS A 69 -27.68 2.19 -13.56
N ILE A 70 -26.61 2.20 -12.77
CA ILE A 70 -26.11 0.98 -12.13
C ILE A 70 -27.12 0.45 -11.11
N LYS A 71 -27.74 1.31 -10.29
CA LYS A 71 -28.80 0.89 -9.35
C LYS A 71 -29.98 0.25 -10.06
N ASP A 72 -30.46 0.87 -11.14
CA ASP A 72 -31.54 0.31 -11.97
C ASP A 72 -31.18 -1.08 -12.52
N TRP A 73 -29.94 -1.25 -12.99
CA TRP A 73 -29.47 -2.53 -13.52
C TRP A 73 -29.25 -3.62 -12.47
N CYS A 74 -28.81 -3.25 -11.27
CA CYS A 74 -28.70 -4.19 -10.15
C CYS A 74 -30.07 -4.54 -9.57
N ASP A 75 -30.89 -3.55 -9.27
CA ASP A 75 -32.06 -3.70 -8.40
C ASP A 75 -33.34 -4.07 -9.19
N ASN A 76 -33.50 -3.56 -10.42
CA ASN A 76 -34.71 -3.81 -11.23
C ASN A 76 -34.49 -4.85 -12.33
N LYS A 77 -33.34 -4.82 -13.00
CA LYS A 77 -33.00 -5.76 -14.07
C LYS A 77 -32.31 -7.03 -13.58
N ALA A 78 -31.74 -7.00 -12.37
CA ALA A 78 -31.02 -8.12 -11.76
C ALA A 78 -29.95 -8.70 -12.70
N LEU A 79 -29.15 -7.83 -13.33
CA LEU A 79 -28.08 -8.27 -14.23
C LEU A 79 -27.01 -9.05 -13.45
N SER A 80 -26.40 -10.06 -14.08
CA SER A 80 -25.30 -10.82 -13.46
C SER A 80 -24.00 -10.02 -13.43
N LEU A 81 -23.71 -9.28 -14.51
CA LEU A 81 -22.49 -8.50 -14.69
C LEU A 81 -22.78 -7.13 -15.28
N ILE A 82 -22.18 -6.08 -14.73
CA ILE A 82 -22.13 -4.75 -15.33
C ILE A 82 -20.68 -4.43 -15.66
N VAL A 83 -20.42 -4.12 -16.93
CA VAL A 83 -19.12 -3.66 -17.40
C VAL A 83 -19.25 -2.20 -17.78
N THR A 84 -18.52 -1.33 -17.08
CA THR A 84 -18.41 0.08 -17.47
C THR A 84 -17.12 0.35 -18.23
N THR A 85 -17.12 1.36 -19.09
CA THR A 85 -15.91 1.82 -19.78
C THR A 85 -15.88 3.34 -19.85
N GLY A 86 -14.73 3.93 -19.52
CA GLY A 86 -14.54 5.39 -19.50
C GLY A 86 -14.68 6.02 -18.12
N GLY A 87 -14.22 7.27 -18.01
CA GLY A 87 -14.23 8.03 -16.77
C GLY A 87 -13.32 7.50 -15.65
N THR A 88 -12.35 6.60 -15.94
CA THR A 88 -11.43 5.98 -14.95
C THR A 88 -10.04 6.63 -14.89
N GLY A 89 -9.79 7.70 -15.66
CA GLY A 89 -8.53 8.44 -15.64
C GLY A 89 -8.45 9.48 -14.51
N PHE A 90 -7.54 10.45 -14.66
CA PHE A 90 -7.31 11.54 -13.71
C PHE A 90 -7.90 12.88 -14.16
N ALA A 91 -8.65 12.93 -15.27
CA ALA A 91 -9.26 14.18 -15.71
C ALA A 91 -10.34 14.65 -14.71
N LYS A 92 -10.60 15.96 -14.63
CA LYS A 92 -11.63 16.52 -13.72
C LYS A 92 -13.04 15.95 -13.94
N ARG A 93 -13.29 15.43 -15.14
CA ARG A 93 -14.56 14.79 -15.51
C ARG A 93 -14.56 13.29 -15.19
N ASP A 94 -13.39 12.65 -15.04
CA ASP A 94 -13.30 11.21 -14.78
C ASP A 94 -13.76 10.88 -13.36
N VAL A 95 -15.03 10.46 -13.23
CA VAL A 95 -15.69 10.19 -11.93
C VAL A 95 -16.26 8.77 -11.80
N THR A 96 -16.01 7.89 -12.78
CA THR A 96 -16.54 6.52 -12.76
C THR A 96 -16.11 5.73 -11.51
N PRO A 97 -14.83 5.77 -11.06
CA PRO A 97 -14.39 5.06 -9.86
C PRO A 97 -15.11 5.52 -8.60
N GLU A 98 -15.26 6.84 -8.43
CA GLU A 98 -15.95 7.45 -7.29
C GLU A 98 -17.45 7.10 -7.30
N ALA A 99 -18.07 7.15 -8.48
CA ALA A 99 -19.48 6.81 -8.63
C ALA A 99 -19.75 5.34 -8.27
N VAL A 100 -18.93 4.43 -8.79
CA VAL A 100 -19.07 2.98 -8.60
C VAL A 100 -18.70 2.55 -7.18
N SER A 101 -17.58 3.02 -6.63
CA SER A 101 -17.08 2.56 -5.32
C SER A 101 -18.08 2.77 -4.19
N GLU A 102 -18.83 3.87 -4.22
CA GLU A 102 -19.85 4.18 -3.21
C GLU A 102 -21.07 3.24 -3.23
N MET A 103 -21.25 2.47 -4.30
CA MET A 103 -22.39 1.57 -4.49
C MET A 103 -22.07 0.10 -4.23
N LEU A 104 -20.80 -0.25 -4.05
CA LEU A 104 -20.37 -1.63 -3.85
C LEU A 104 -20.64 -2.08 -2.41
N ASP A 105 -21.31 -3.22 -2.25
CA ASP A 105 -21.45 -3.88 -0.95
C ASP A 105 -20.15 -4.60 -0.56
N LYS A 106 -19.42 -5.11 -1.57
CA LYS A 106 -18.11 -5.77 -1.40
C LYS A 106 -17.17 -5.38 -2.53
N THR A 107 -15.95 -5.00 -2.21
CA THR A 107 -14.91 -4.72 -3.20
C THR A 107 -14.23 -6.00 -3.68
N ALA A 108 -13.92 -6.09 -4.97
CA ALA A 108 -13.18 -7.19 -5.59
C ALA A 108 -11.81 -6.70 -6.11
N SER A 109 -10.96 -6.24 -5.20
CA SER A 109 -9.63 -5.67 -5.52
C SER A 109 -8.70 -6.64 -6.26
N GLY A 110 -8.90 -7.96 -6.12
CA GLY A 110 -8.15 -8.97 -6.88
C GLY A 110 -8.40 -8.92 -8.38
N LEU A 111 -9.64 -8.62 -8.82
CA LEU A 111 -9.95 -8.43 -10.24
C LEU A 111 -9.24 -7.18 -10.79
N VAL A 112 -9.22 -6.09 -10.01
CA VAL A 112 -8.49 -4.87 -10.34
C VAL A 112 -6.99 -5.14 -10.49
N HIS A 113 -6.39 -5.88 -9.55
CA HIS A 113 -4.98 -6.25 -9.65
C HIS A 113 -4.69 -7.10 -10.88
N GLY A 114 -5.52 -8.11 -11.18
CA GLY A 114 -5.35 -8.96 -12.37
C GLY A 114 -5.40 -8.15 -13.68
N MET A 115 -6.35 -7.23 -13.77
CA MET A 115 -6.50 -6.31 -14.90
C MET A 115 -5.28 -5.39 -15.07
N LEU A 116 -4.84 -4.72 -14.00
CA LEU A 116 -3.69 -3.83 -14.03
C LEU A 116 -2.40 -4.58 -14.31
N ALA A 117 -2.16 -5.73 -13.67
CA ALA A 117 -0.98 -6.55 -13.89
C ALA A 117 -0.89 -7.07 -15.32
N SER A 118 -2.02 -7.42 -15.94
CA SER A 118 -2.07 -7.83 -17.35
C SER A 118 -1.80 -6.66 -18.29
N SER A 119 -2.39 -5.49 -17.99
CA SER A 119 -2.24 -4.28 -18.80
C SER A 119 -0.82 -3.69 -18.74
N LEU A 120 -0.17 -3.76 -17.58
CA LEU A 120 1.21 -3.28 -17.38
C LEU A 120 2.25 -4.04 -18.21
N LYS A 121 1.95 -5.29 -18.61
CA LYS A 121 2.79 -6.05 -19.55
C LYS A 121 2.73 -5.49 -20.98
N ILE A 122 1.68 -4.74 -21.29
CA ILE A 122 1.41 -4.19 -22.63
C ILE A 122 1.84 -2.73 -22.71
N THR A 123 1.48 -1.93 -21.69
CA THR A 123 1.76 -0.49 -21.67
C THR A 123 2.02 0.03 -20.26
N PRO A 124 3.07 0.84 -20.04
CA PRO A 124 3.34 1.46 -18.74
C PRO A 124 2.26 2.47 -18.35
N PHE A 125 1.51 3.03 -19.31
CA PHE A 125 0.44 3.98 -19.04
C PHE A 125 -0.78 3.35 -18.34
N ALA A 126 -0.86 2.02 -18.26
CA ALA A 126 -1.94 1.31 -17.56
C ALA A 126 -2.05 1.73 -16.07
N ILE A 127 -0.92 2.12 -15.45
CA ILE A 127 -0.88 2.60 -14.06
C ILE A 127 -1.69 3.89 -13.83
N MET A 128 -2.06 4.60 -14.91
CA MET A 128 -2.84 5.84 -14.84
C MET A 128 -4.36 5.61 -14.86
N SER A 129 -4.82 4.37 -15.01
CA SER A 129 -6.23 4.03 -14.84
C SER A 129 -6.52 3.71 -13.37
N ARG A 130 -7.71 4.11 -12.89
CA ARG A 130 -8.18 3.89 -11.52
C ARG A 130 -9.37 2.92 -11.50
N PRO A 131 -9.24 1.70 -12.04
CA PRO A 131 -10.38 0.79 -12.15
C PRO A 131 -10.86 0.33 -10.76
N VAL A 132 -12.16 0.12 -10.66
CA VAL A 132 -12.87 -0.41 -9.50
C VAL A 132 -13.63 -1.65 -9.94
N ALA A 133 -13.67 -2.66 -9.07
CA ALA A 133 -14.50 -3.84 -9.26
C ALA A 133 -15.08 -4.29 -7.93
N GLY A 134 -16.25 -4.90 -7.95
CA GLY A 134 -16.91 -5.40 -6.76
C GLY A 134 -18.29 -5.98 -7.02
N VAL A 135 -19.05 -6.13 -5.96
CA VAL A 135 -20.41 -6.67 -5.99
C VAL A 135 -21.37 -5.66 -5.37
N ARG A 136 -22.52 -5.50 -6.01
CA ARG A 136 -23.71 -4.82 -5.47
C ARG A 136 -24.90 -5.76 -5.59
N GLY A 137 -25.57 -6.06 -4.49
CA GLY A 137 -26.60 -7.10 -4.43
C GLY A 137 -26.03 -8.42 -4.94
N ASP A 138 -26.65 -8.95 -6.00
CA ASP A 138 -26.23 -10.18 -6.68
C ASP A 138 -25.42 -9.90 -7.97
N THR A 139 -25.13 -8.62 -8.27
CA THR A 139 -24.50 -8.18 -9.51
C THR A 139 -23.01 -7.89 -9.33
N VAL A 140 -22.16 -8.47 -10.18
CA VAL A 140 -20.74 -8.10 -10.27
C VAL A 140 -20.59 -6.85 -11.12
N ILE A 141 -19.78 -5.89 -10.68
CA ILE A 141 -19.51 -4.64 -11.41
C ILE A 141 -18.01 -4.54 -11.65
N VAL A 142 -17.61 -4.22 -12.88
CA VAL A 142 -16.22 -3.98 -13.28
C VAL A 142 -16.13 -2.71 -14.11
N THR A 143 -15.22 -1.81 -13.77
CA THR A 143 -14.93 -0.61 -14.58
C THR A 143 -13.67 -0.79 -15.41
N LEU A 144 -13.71 -0.37 -16.68
CA LEU A 144 -12.63 -0.50 -17.64
C LEU A 144 -12.11 0.87 -18.11
N PRO A 145 -10.87 0.95 -18.64
CA PRO A 145 -10.34 2.17 -19.27
C PRO A 145 -11.18 2.63 -20.45
N GLY A 146 -11.26 3.95 -20.68
CA GLY A 146 -12.10 4.52 -21.74
C GLY A 146 -11.64 4.24 -23.17
N SER A 147 -10.36 3.92 -23.40
CA SER A 147 -9.89 3.53 -24.73
C SER A 147 -10.43 2.14 -25.09
N PRO A 148 -11.03 1.92 -26.28
CA PRO A 148 -11.56 0.61 -26.66
C PRO A 148 -10.52 -0.53 -26.58
N LYS A 149 -9.27 -0.23 -26.97
CA LYS A 149 -8.16 -1.18 -26.84
C LYS A 149 -7.88 -1.57 -25.39
N GLY A 150 -7.74 -0.58 -24.50
CA GLY A 150 -7.54 -0.84 -23.06
C GLY A 150 -8.72 -1.58 -22.44
N ALA A 151 -9.97 -1.22 -22.79
CA ALA A 151 -11.15 -1.92 -22.32
C ALA A 151 -11.16 -3.40 -22.73
N LYS A 152 -10.85 -3.68 -24.01
CA LYS A 152 -10.68 -5.04 -24.53
C LYS A 152 -9.69 -5.86 -23.72
N GLU A 153 -8.46 -5.35 -23.61
CA GLU A 153 -7.34 -6.05 -22.94
C GLU A 153 -7.66 -6.34 -21.47
N ASN A 154 -8.29 -5.38 -20.77
CA ASN A 154 -8.66 -5.55 -19.37
C ASN A 154 -9.77 -6.59 -19.22
N LEU A 155 -10.82 -6.54 -20.03
CA LEU A 155 -11.92 -7.51 -19.96
C LEU A 155 -11.44 -8.93 -20.30
N GLU A 156 -10.65 -9.10 -21.37
CA GLU A 156 -10.09 -10.41 -21.78
C GLU A 156 -9.28 -11.07 -20.66
N SER A 157 -8.56 -10.27 -19.85
CA SER A 157 -7.74 -10.79 -18.77
C SER A 157 -8.52 -11.44 -17.62
N ILE A 158 -9.80 -11.08 -17.45
CA ILE A 158 -10.62 -11.54 -16.32
C ILE A 158 -11.92 -12.25 -16.71
N ILE A 159 -12.38 -12.14 -17.97
CA ILE A 159 -13.71 -12.60 -18.39
C ILE A 159 -13.95 -14.09 -18.13
N LYS A 160 -12.90 -14.91 -18.13
CA LYS A 160 -12.98 -16.36 -17.82
C LYS A 160 -13.25 -16.66 -16.34
N LEU A 161 -12.94 -15.72 -15.45
CA LEU A 161 -13.12 -15.85 -14.00
C LEU A 161 -14.48 -15.27 -13.54
N LEU A 162 -15.04 -14.33 -14.30
CA LEU A 162 -16.29 -13.64 -13.97
C LEU A 162 -17.53 -14.56 -13.81
N PRO A 163 -17.71 -15.68 -14.53
CA PRO A 163 -18.87 -16.55 -14.32
C PRO A 163 -18.93 -17.09 -12.90
N HIS A 164 -17.77 -17.49 -12.35
CA HIS A 164 -17.68 -17.97 -10.98
C HIS A 164 -18.03 -16.86 -9.98
N ALA A 165 -17.49 -15.66 -10.19
CA ALA A 165 -17.79 -14.49 -9.37
C ALA A 165 -19.29 -14.14 -9.39
N CYS A 166 -19.95 -14.18 -10.56
CA CYS A 166 -21.38 -13.92 -10.69
C CYS A 166 -22.23 -14.97 -9.95
N ILE A 167 -21.87 -16.25 -10.08
CA ILE A 167 -22.59 -17.33 -9.39
C ILE A 167 -22.45 -17.22 -7.87
N GLN A 168 -21.26 -16.85 -7.38
CA GLN A 168 -21.02 -16.62 -5.95
C GLN A 168 -21.76 -15.40 -5.43
N ALA A 169 -21.78 -14.31 -6.20
CA ALA A 169 -22.53 -13.10 -5.85
C ALA A 169 -24.01 -13.40 -5.66
N ALA A 170 -24.62 -14.17 -6.56
CA ALA A 170 -26.01 -14.62 -6.49
C ALA A 170 -26.30 -15.71 -5.42
N GLY A 171 -25.38 -15.95 -4.47
CA GLY A 171 -25.58 -16.90 -3.37
C GLY A 171 -25.43 -18.39 -3.73
N GLY A 172 -24.78 -18.72 -4.85
CA GLY A 172 -24.51 -20.09 -5.24
C GLY A 172 -23.60 -20.83 -4.24
N ASP A 173 -23.94 -22.08 -3.90
CA ASP A 173 -23.20 -22.90 -2.93
C ASP A 173 -21.77 -23.20 -3.41
N SER A 174 -20.78 -22.68 -2.71
CA SER A 174 -19.36 -22.83 -3.03
C SER A 174 -18.94 -24.31 -3.08
N ARG A 175 -19.62 -25.19 -2.35
CA ARG A 175 -19.28 -26.63 -2.27
C ARG A 175 -19.68 -27.43 -3.51
N VAL A 176 -20.70 -27.01 -4.24
CA VAL A 176 -21.15 -27.67 -5.48
C VAL A 176 -20.22 -27.34 -6.65
N ILE A 177 -19.53 -26.20 -6.59
CA ILE A 177 -18.55 -25.78 -7.61
C ILE A 177 -17.17 -26.45 -7.38
N HIS A 178 -16.88 -26.90 -6.16
CA HIS A 178 -15.63 -27.59 -5.81
C HIS A 178 -15.67 -29.12 -5.93
N SER A 179 -16.77 -29.73 -6.40
CA SER A 179 -16.85 -31.20 -6.56
C SER A 179 -15.88 -31.76 -7.63
N GLY A 180 -15.32 -30.90 -8.49
CA GLY A 180 -14.31 -31.24 -9.51
C GLY A 180 -12.85 -30.99 -9.12
N GLY A 181 -12.60 -30.35 -7.97
CA GLY A 181 -11.26 -29.93 -7.54
C GLY A 181 -10.67 -28.75 -8.34
N MET A 182 -9.60 -28.12 -7.81
CA MET A 182 -8.95 -26.92 -8.38
C MET A 182 -8.45 -27.14 -9.82
N LYS A 183 -8.05 -28.36 -10.15
CA LYS A 183 -7.60 -28.77 -11.50
C LYS A 183 -8.70 -28.71 -12.55
N GLN A 184 -9.97 -28.93 -12.19
CA GLN A 184 -11.07 -28.81 -13.14
C GLN A 184 -11.38 -27.33 -13.41
N LEU A 185 -11.34 -26.48 -12.37
CA LEU A 185 -11.50 -25.03 -12.51
C LEU A 185 -10.37 -24.39 -13.31
N GLU A 186 -9.12 -24.80 -13.09
CA GLU A 186 -7.96 -24.36 -13.88
C GLU A 186 -8.08 -24.78 -15.36
N LYS A 187 -8.57 -26.00 -15.61
CA LYS A 187 -8.80 -26.51 -16.97
C LYS A 187 -9.96 -25.83 -17.67
N GLU A 188 -11.05 -25.52 -16.96
CA GLU A 188 -12.20 -24.78 -17.47
C GLU A 188 -11.88 -23.28 -17.68
N ALA A 189 -11.01 -22.70 -16.85
CA ALA A 189 -10.49 -21.34 -17.01
C ALA A 189 -9.33 -21.24 -18.01
N GLY A 190 -8.77 -22.37 -18.47
CA GLY A 190 -7.66 -22.42 -19.42
C GLY A 190 -6.32 -21.92 -18.87
N VAL A 191 -6.07 -22.05 -17.57
CA VAL A 191 -4.84 -21.61 -16.90
C VAL A 191 -3.93 -22.82 -16.66
N ALA A 192 -2.73 -22.86 -17.26
CA ALA A 192 -1.75 -23.92 -17.04
C ALA A 192 -0.75 -23.53 -15.94
N SER A 193 -0.54 -24.41 -14.95
CA SER A 193 0.51 -24.24 -13.95
C SER A 193 1.89 -24.52 -14.54
N SER A 194 2.78 -23.53 -14.63
CA SER A 194 4.20 -23.77 -14.93
C SER A 194 4.88 -24.32 -13.68
N GLY A 195 5.13 -25.64 -13.67
CA GLY A 195 5.82 -26.35 -12.62
C GLY A 195 7.34 -26.14 -12.65
N GLY A 196 7.90 -25.83 -11.47
CA GLY A 196 9.30 -25.97 -11.12
C GLY A 196 9.38 -26.59 -9.74
N VAL A 197 9.83 -27.84 -9.67
CA VAL A 197 9.94 -28.66 -8.46
C VAL A 197 11.22 -28.29 -7.72
N HIS A 198 11.10 -27.88 -6.45
CA HIS A 198 12.16 -28.06 -5.46
C HIS A 198 11.53 -28.59 -4.16
N ASP A 199 11.92 -29.82 -3.81
CA ASP A 199 11.68 -30.45 -2.51
C ASP A 199 12.40 -29.65 -1.44
N HIS A 200 11.72 -29.25 -0.36
CA HIS A 200 12.25 -29.23 1.01
C HIS A 200 11.16 -28.88 2.05
N HIS A 201 10.94 -29.83 2.96
CA HIS A 201 10.47 -29.76 4.35
C HIS A 201 9.31 -28.83 4.74
N SER A 202 8.24 -29.50 5.17
CA SER A 202 7.16 -29.01 6.02
C SER A 202 7.65 -28.32 7.31
N HIS A 203 7.28 -27.05 7.50
CA HIS A 203 6.97 -26.50 8.81
C HIS A 203 5.86 -25.45 8.66
N LEU A 204 4.69 -25.78 9.19
CA LEU A 204 3.55 -24.87 9.34
C LEU A 204 3.89 -23.81 10.40
N TYR A 205 4.02 -22.56 9.97
CA TYR A 205 3.93 -21.38 10.82
C TYR A 205 3.04 -20.37 10.09
N GLU A 206 1.82 -20.21 10.57
CA GLU A 206 0.91 -19.15 10.15
C GLU A 206 1.15 -17.96 11.09
N SER A 207 1.89 -16.95 10.63
CA SER A 207 2.03 -15.67 11.31
C SER A 207 1.62 -14.55 10.37
N GLY A 208 0.46 -13.98 10.65
CA GLY A 208 -0.02 -12.77 10.02
C GLY A 208 0.68 -11.51 10.55
N GLY A 209 0.65 -10.48 9.71
CA GLY A 209 0.83 -9.08 10.05
C GLY A 209 1.11 -8.27 8.79
N LEU A 210 0.72 -7.01 8.64
CA LEU A 210 -0.08 -6.08 9.43
C LEU A 210 -0.39 -4.96 8.44
N ALA A 211 -1.66 -4.59 8.30
CA ALA A 211 -2.09 -3.41 7.54
C ALA A 211 -2.15 -2.21 8.48
N SER A 212 -1.48 -1.11 8.09
CA SER A 212 -1.58 0.21 8.71
C SER A 212 -2.64 1.05 7.98
N ASP A 213 -3.68 1.36 8.74
CA ASP A 213 -4.59 2.51 8.73
C ASP A 213 -4.74 3.39 7.49
N ASP A 214 -5.96 3.42 6.95
CA ASP A 214 -6.78 4.64 7.08
C ASP A 214 -8.27 4.28 7.15
N ALA A 215 -8.92 4.79 8.19
CA ALA A 215 -10.26 4.44 8.60
C ALA A 215 -11.30 5.36 7.98
N ALA A 216 -12.14 4.80 7.12
CA ALA A 216 -13.51 5.25 6.91
C ALA A 216 -14.42 4.03 7.06
N GLY A 217 -15.25 4.05 8.09
CA GLY A 217 -15.98 2.88 8.56
C GLY A 217 -17.05 2.39 7.59
N MET A 218 -17.28 1.09 7.60
CA MET A 218 -18.62 0.55 7.43
C MET A 218 -18.76 -0.73 8.25
N THR A 219 -19.72 -0.67 9.17
CA THR A 219 -20.18 -1.71 10.05
C THR A 219 -20.78 -2.87 9.27
N SER A 220 -20.27 -4.09 9.47
CA SER A 220 -20.98 -5.31 9.13
C SER A 220 -22.20 -5.46 10.05
N GLY A 221 -23.38 -5.14 9.51
CA GLY A 221 -24.66 -5.36 10.16
C GLY A 221 -24.97 -6.85 10.24
N CYS A 222 -24.47 -7.52 11.28
CA CYS A 222 -25.18 -8.66 11.83
C CYS A 222 -26.39 -8.06 12.56
N GLY A 223 -27.59 -8.34 12.06
CA GLY A 223 -28.84 -7.78 12.58
C GLY A 223 -29.16 -8.29 13.99
N HIS A 224 -28.51 -7.72 15.00
CA HIS A 224 -29.02 -7.71 16.36
C HIS A 224 -29.84 -6.43 16.53
N HIS A 225 -31.15 -6.54 16.34
CA HIS A 225 -32.08 -5.50 16.80
C HIS A 225 -32.04 -5.42 18.33
N HIS A 226 -31.06 -4.71 18.88
CA HIS A 226 -31.12 -4.23 20.26
C HIS A 226 -31.89 -2.91 20.23
N HIS A 227 -33.20 -2.98 20.43
CA HIS A 227 -33.91 -1.80 20.91
C HIS A 227 -33.29 -1.42 22.25
N ALA A 228 -32.75 -0.20 22.35
CA ALA A 228 -32.33 0.36 23.62
C ALA A 228 -33.53 0.27 24.58
N PRO A 229 -33.42 -0.48 25.70
CA PRO A 229 -34.52 -0.64 26.63
C PRO A 229 -34.95 0.73 27.15
N THR A 230 -36.15 1.17 26.78
CA THR A 230 -36.73 2.40 27.32
C THR A 230 -37.48 2.06 28.60
N PRO A 231 -37.10 2.66 29.75
CA PRO A 231 -37.87 2.54 30.98
C PRO A 231 -39.30 3.00 30.70
N ARG A 232 -40.30 2.18 31.05
CA ARG A 232 -41.72 2.52 30.84
C ARG A 232 -42.28 3.46 31.91
N THR A 233 -41.44 3.98 32.80
CA THR A 233 -41.81 4.79 33.97
C THR A 233 -40.80 5.89 34.23
N GLN A 234 -41.26 7.05 34.71
CA GLN A 234 -40.41 8.11 35.28
C GLN A 234 -40.18 7.81 36.77
N GLN A 235 -38.95 7.99 37.26
CA GLN A 235 -38.59 7.73 38.65
C GLN A 235 -38.60 9.02 39.47
N ASP A 236 -39.22 8.95 40.65
CA ASP A 236 -39.16 9.98 41.67
C ASP A 236 -37.76 10.00 42.32
N GLY A 237 -37.17 11.20 42.38
CA GLY A 237 -35.76 11.44 42.66
C GLY A 237 -35.30 11.25 44.11
N GLU A 238 -35.39 10.03 44.64
CA GLU A 238 -34.68 9.68 45.88
C GLU A 238 -33.21 9.30 45.60
N LEU A 239 -32.31 9.90 46.40
CA LEU A 239 -30.88 9.64 46.37
C LEU A 239 -30.58 8.20 46.78
N ARG A 240 -29.86 7.48 45.93
CA ARG A 240 -29.53 6.06 46.06
C ARG A 240 -28.01 5.86 45.94
N SER A 241 -27.48 4.78 46.47
CA SER A 241 -26.03 4.52 46.54
C SER A 241 -25.51 3.82 45.27
N ASN A 242 -24.24 4.06 44.91
CA ASN A 242 -23.50 3.32 43.86
C ASN A 242 -22.65 2.17 44.43
N ASP A 243 -22.82 1.85 45.71
CA ASP A 243 -22.10 0.76 46.35
C ASP A 243 -22.59 -0.60 45.83
N LEU A 244 -21.72 -1.31 45.11
CA LEU A 244 -21.98 -2.66 44.58
C LEU A 244 -21.99 -3.72 45.69
N THR A 245 -21.45 -3.43 46.87
CA THR A 245 -21.48 -4.31 48.04
C THR A 245 -22.73 -4.11 48.90
N GLY A 246 -23.48 -3.02 48.67
CA GLY A 246 -24.74 -2.71 49.35
C GLY A 246 -25.97 -3.42 48.77
N ASP A 247 -27.10 -3.31 49.49
CA ASP A 247 -28.38 -3.89 49.08
C ASP A 247 -28.83 -3.36 47.71
N VAL A 248 -29.17 -4.29 46.80
CA VAL A 248 -29.62 -4.03 45.43
C VAL A 248 -30.82 -3.08 45.40
N THR A 249 -31.64 -3.06 46.44
CA THR A 249 -32.79 -2.16 46.58
C THR A 249 -32.41 -0.68 46.62
N GLN A 250 -31.19 -0.37 47.06
CA GLN A 250 -30.66 0.98 47.25
C GLN A 250 -29.81 1.48 46.08
N ARG A 251 -29.73 0.74 44.96
CA ARG A 251 -28.92 1.11 43.80
C ARG A 251 -29.62 2.16 42.92
N HIS A 252 -28.82 3.03 42.31
CA HIS A 252 -29.29 3.93 41.27
C HIS A 252 -29.95 3.14 40.14
N ARG A 253 -31.14 3.59 39.72
CA ARG A 253 -31.88 2.97 38.62
C ARG A 253 -31.85 3.79 37.33
N SER A 254 -31.03 4.84 37.31
CA SER A 254 -30.61 5.62 36.16
C SER A 254 -29.10 5.87 36.28
N SER A 255 -28.41 5.98 35.15
CA SER A 255 -26.98 6.30 35.15
C SER A 255 -26.74 7.67 35.81
N PRO A 256 -25.82 7.80 36.77
CA PRO A 256 -25.42 9.10 37.31
C PRO A 256 -24.63 9.93 36.27
N TYR A 257 -24.17 9.30 35.20
CA TYR A 257 -23.47 9.96 34.09
C TYR A 257 -24.43 10.18 32.92
N PRO A 258 -24.61 11.43 32.46
CA PRO A 258 -25.44 11.72 31.30
C PRO A 258 -24.82 11.12 30.04
N MET A 259 -25.67 10.67 29.10
CA MET A 259 -25.19 10.24 27.79
C MET A 259 -24.65 11.45 27.02
N VAL A 260 -23.44 11.30 26.50
CA VAL A 260 -22.79 12.29 25.63
C VAL A 260 -22.72 11.76 24.20
N SER A 261 -22.71 12.66 23.22
CA SER A 261 -22.48 12.24 21.84
C SER A 261 -21.04 11.74 21.65
N VAL A 262 -20.81 10.86 20.67
CA VAL A 262 -19.46 10.37 20.33
C VAL A 262 -18.50 11.53 20.04
N LYS A 263 -18.98 12.57 19.34
CA LYS A 263 -18.20 13.77 19.04
C LYS A 263 -17.76 14.52 20.30
N GLU A 264 -18.66 14.65 21.28
CA GLU A 264 -18.32 15.28 22.56
C GLU A 264 -17.36 14.42 23.38
N ALA A 265 -17.57 13.09 23.39
CA ALA A 265 -16.66 12.16 24.06
C ALA A 265 -15.23 12.28 23.52
N HIS A 266 -15.05 12.30 22.19
CA HIS A 266 -13.73 12.48 21.57
C HIS A 266 -13.08 13.81 21.98
N LYS A 267 -13.87 14.90 22.04
CA LYS A 267 -13.38 16.21 22.47
C LYS A 267 -12.92 16.19 23.94
N LEU A 268 -13.70 15.56 24.82
CA LEU A 268 -13.35 15.45 26.24
C LEU A 268 -12.09 14.61 26.45
N VAL A 269 -11.94 13.50 25.73
CA VAL A 269 -10.72 12.69 25.76
C VAL A 269 -9.51 13.51 25.32
N ALA A 270 -9.59 14.20 24.17
CA ALA A 270 -8.50 15.04 23.67
C ALA A 270 -8.07 16.15 24.66
N GLN A 271 -9.01 16.68 25.46
CA GLN A 271 -8.71 17.69 26.48
C GLN A 271 -8.04 17.13 27.74
N LYS A 272 -8.11 15.82 27.97
CA LYS A 272 -7.60 15.16 29.17
C LYS A 272 -6.32 14.35 28.91
N ILE A 273 -5.96 14.11 27.66
CA ILE A 273 -4.70 13.47 27.30
C ILE A 273 -3.55 14.38 27.77
N PRO A 274 -2.63 13.89 28.62
CA PRO A 274 -1.46 14.65 29.04
C PRO A 274 -0.50 14.87 27.87
N ALA A 275 0.32 15.92 27.95
CA ALA A 275 1.37 16.14 26.98
C ALA A 275 2.37 14.97 26.98
N SER A 276 2.77 14.51 25.80
CA SER A 276 3.79 13.47 25.66
C SER A 276 5.14 13.96 26.19
N GLU A 277 5.83 13.08 26.92
CA GLU A 277 7.21 13.32 27.35
C GLU A 277 8.17 13.19 26.16
N VAL A 278 9.25 13.98 26.17
CA VAL A 278 10.32 13.89 25.17
C VAL A 278 11.47 13.08 25.76
N VAL A 279 12.00 12.14 24.97
CA VAL A 279 13.14 11.30 25.34
C VAL A 279 14.16 11.27 24.21
N LYS A 280 15.44 11.11 24.56
CA LYS A 280 16.50 10.86 23.59
C LYS A 280 16.58 9.37 23.26
N LYS A 281 16.72 9.07 21.97
CA LYS A 281 16.89 7.71 21.47
C LYS A 281 18.05 7.66 20.49
N LYS A 282 18.78 6.55 20.51
CA LYS A 282 19.82 6.24 19.54
C LYS A 282 19.19 6.04 18.16
N VAL A 283 19.89 6.48 17.12
CA VAL A 283 19.53 6.21 15.72
C VAL A 283 19.90 4.76 15.40
N ASP A 284 18.91 3.88 15.53
CA ASP A 284 18.95 2.47 15.13
C ASP A 284 17.54 1.99 14.72
N ALA A 285 17.41 0.71 14.37
CA ALA A 285 16.13 0.13 13.96
C ALA A 285 15.03 0.20 15.03
N GLY A 286 15.37 0.37 16.30
CA GLY A 286 14.40 0.53 17.40
C GLY A 286 13.66 1.87 17.40
N LEU A 287 14.06 2.79 16.51
CA LEU A 287 13.44 4.10 16.33
C LEU A 287 12.17 4.06 15.46
N VAL A 288 11.90 2.95 14.78
CA VAL A 288 10.72 2.80 13.91
C VAL A 288 9.42 3.00 14.70
N GLY A 289 8.51 3.78 14.10
CA GLY A 289 7.21 4.16 14.67
C GLY A 289 7.31 5.20 15.80
N TYR A 290 8.47 5.82 16.03
CA TYR A 290 8.57 7.00 16.90
C TYR A 290 8.30 8.28 16.10
N ILE A 291 7.79 9.29 16.81
CA ILE A 291 7.52 10.62 16.26
C ILE A 291 8.59 11.59 16.78
N LEU A 292 9.18 12.38 15.89
CA LEU A 292 10.19 13.38 16.22
C LEU A 292 9.63 14.49 17.13
N ALA A 293 10.38 14.83 18.17
CA ALA A 293 10.07 15.93 19.08
C ALA A 293 10.84 17.23 18.75
N GLU A 294 11.76 17.17 17.80
CA GLU A 294 12.61 18.28 17.33
C GLU A 294 12.72 18.32 15.79
N ASP A 295 13.12 19.48 15.26
CA ASP A 295 13.59 19.60 13.89
C ASP A 295 15.03 19.09 13.82
N VAL A 296 15.29 18.11 12.94
CA VAL A 296 16.61 17.52 12.80
C VAL A 296 17.34 18.13 11.62
N ARG A 297 18.59 18.55 11.84
CA ARG A 297 19.42 19.24 10.84
C ARG A 297 20.72 18.50 10.57
N ALA A 298 21.22 18.60 9.33
CA ALA A 298 22.48 18.00 8.92
C ALA A 298 23.65 18.53 9.77
N LYS A 299 24.40 17.63 10.38
CA LYS A 299 25.64 17.98 11.11
C LYS A 299 26.85 18.11 10.20
N GLU A 300 26.80 17.40 9.07
CA GLU A 300 27.88 17.31 8.11
C GLU A 300 27.30 17.47 6.70
N SER A 301 28.14 17.93 5.77
CA SER A 301 27.77 18.00 4.36
C SER A 301 27.96 16.64 3.70
N VAL A 302 27.11 16.30 2.74
CA VAL A 302 27.20 15.07 1.94
C VAL A 302 27.36 15.42 0.46
N PRO A 303 28.46 15.01 -0.19
CA PRO A 303 29.66 14.41 0.40
C PRO A 303 30.44 15.43 1.27
N ALA A 304 31.23 14.93 2.23
CA ALA A 304 32.03 15.77 3.15
C ALA A 304 33.29 16.35 2.50
N PHE A 305 33.68 15.82 1.36
CA PHE A 305 34.82 16.21 0.53
C PHE A 305 34.40 16.16 -0.94
N ARG A 306 35.18 16.80 -1.82
CA ARG A 306 34.96 16.70 -3.28
C ARG A 306 35.18 15.25 -3.70
N ALA A 307 34.19 14.64 -4.34
CA ALA A 307 34.21 13.21 -4.67
C ALA A 307 34.03 12.97 -6.18
N SER A 308 34.65 11.90 -6.69
CA SER A 308 34.45 11.51 -8.09
C SER A 308 33.07 10.91 -8.34
N ILE A 309 32.45 11.25 -9.47
CA ILE A 309 31.20 10.63 -9.95
C ILE A 309 31.49 9.32 -10.72
N VAL A 310 32.69 9.21 -11.29
CA VAL A 310 33.08 8.12 -12.20
C VAL A 310 34.41 7.48 -11.79
N ASP A 311 34.70 6.30 -12.33
CA ASP A 311 36.03 5.74 -12.30
C ASP A 311 36.88 6.35 -13.42
N GLY A 312 38.12 6.74 -13.11
CA GLY A 312 39.01 7.34 -14.10
C GLY A 312 40.19 8.09 -13.49
N TYR A 313 40.43 9.32 -13.95
CA TYR A 313 41.60 10.10 -13.58
C TYR A 313 41.23 11.52 -13.18
N ALA A 314 41.67 11.94 -12.00
CA ALA A 314 41.61 13.32 -11.56
C ALA A 314 42.67 14.13 -12.31
N VAL A 315 42.25 15.26 -12.88
CA VAL A 315 43.07 16.11 -13.76
C VAL A 315 42.92 17.58 -13.40
N VAL A 316 43.81 18.43 -13.93
CA VAL A 316 43.56 19.87 -14.05
C VAL A 316 42.90 20.11 -15.41
N HIS A 317 41.63 20.57 -15.42
CA HIS A 317 40.81 20.65 -16.64
C HIS A 317 41.45 21.48 -17.78
N THR A 318 42.32 22.43 -17.44
CA THR A 318 43.04 23.27 -18.41
C THR A 318 44.18 22.58 -19.15
N ASP A 319 44.63 21.41 -18.68
CA ASP A 319 45.76 20.70 -19.31
C ASP A 319 45.39 20.10 -20.67
N GLY A 320 44.12 19.70 -20.85
CA GLY A 320 43.57 19.24 -22.12
C GLY A 320 43.95 17.81 -22.52
N VAL A 321 43.93 17.56 -23.83
CA VAL A 321 44.27 16.27 -24.45
C VAL A 321 45.78 16.10 -24.46
N GLY A 322 46.28 14.95 -23.98
CA GLY A 322 47.71 14.68 -23.90
C GLY A 322 48.06 13.41 -23.12
N ILE A 323 49.35 13.12 -23.03
CA ILE A 323 49.88 12.00 -22.23
C ILE A 323 50.45 12.57 -20.93
N TYR A 324 49.99 12.06 -19.80
CA TYR A 324 50.37 12.56 -18.48
C TYR A 324 50.84 11.43 -17.55
N PRO A 325 51.82 11.71 -16.67
CA PRO A 325 52.25 10.77 -15.65
C PRO A 325 51.19 10.60 -14.55
N VAL A 326 50.96 9.35 -14.14
CA VAL A 326 50.12 9.02 -12.99
C VAL A 326 50.95 9.16 -11.71
N VAL A 327 50.67 10.18 -10.90
CA VAL A 327 51.48 10.51 -9.71
C VAL A 327 50.91 9.96 -8.40
N GLY A 328 49.74 9.32 -8.45
CA GLY A 328 49.13 8.69 -7.30
C GLY A 328 47.82 7.98 -7.62
N VAL A 329 47.37 7.17 -6.67
CA VAL A 329 46.06 6.49 -6.70
C VAL A 329 45.25 6.96 -5.50
N SER A 330 44.15 7.67 -5.77
CA SER A 330 43.16 8.03 -4.76
C SER A 330 42.15 6.89 -4.62
N HIS A 331 42.31 6.10 -3.58
CA HIS A 331 41.32 5.11 -3.16
C HIS A 331 40.29 5.73 -2.22
N ALA A 332 39.10 5.13 -2.10
CA ALA A 332 38.04 5.56 -1.17
C ALA A 332 38.40 5.40 0.33
N ALA A 333 39.68 5.18 0.67
CA ALA A 333 40.17 5.05 2.04
C ALA A 333 40.59 6.43 2.61
N PRO A 334 40.32 6.72 3.90
CA PRO A 334 40.73 7.98 4.52
C PRO A 334 42.27 8.14 4.55
N GLY A 335 42.80 9.30 4.13
CA GLY A 335 44.23 9.61 4.21
C GLY A 335 44.61 11.01 3.69
N GLU A 336 45.82 11.47 4.01
CA GLU A 336 46.39 12.71 3.45
C GLU A 336 46.81 12.47 2.00
N MET A 337 46.35 13.35 1.10
CA MET A 337 46.62 13.27 -0.32
C MET A 337 47.58 14.39 -0.75
N LYS A 338 48.59 14.04 -1.56
CA LYS A 338 49.48 15.05 -2.14
C LYS A 338 48.71 15.92 -3.13
N PRO A 339 48.99 17.24 -3.19
CA PRO A 339 48.41 18.09 -4.24
C PRO A 339 48.82 17.62 -5.64
N LEU A 340 47.87 17.64 -6.56
CA LEU A 340 48.07 17.40 -7.98
C LEU A 340 48.52 18.70 -8.65
N GLU A 341 49.67 18.66 -9.32
CA GLU A 341 50.19 19.79 -10.11
C GLU A 341 49.68 19.72 -11.57
N ALA A 342 49.71 20.85 -12.27
CA ALA A 342 49.39 20.89 -13.70
C ALA A 342 50.37 20.00 -14.50
N GLY A 343 49.83 19.23 -15.44
CA GLY A 343 50.56 18.22 -16.19
C GLY A 343 50.72 16.89 -15.46
N GLN A 344 50.04 16.68 -14.33
CA GLN A 344 50.00 15.40 -13.60
C GLN A 344 48.56 14.92 -13.48
N ILE A 345 48.37 13.60 -13.38
CA ILE A 345 47.07 12.99 -13.16
C ILE A 345 47.13 11.99 -12.00
N ALA A 346 45.99 11.74 -11.37
CA ALA A 346 45.87 10.70 -10.34
C ALA A 346 44.71 9.77 -10.65
N ARG A 347 44.94 8.46 -10.56
CA ARG A 347 43.87 7.47 -10.72
C ARG A 347 42.87 7.62 -9.57
N ILE A 348 41.58 7.64 -9.88
CA ILE A 348 40.51 7.85 -8.90
C ILE A 348 39.34 6.92 -9.20
N THR A 349 38.72 6.40 -8.14
CA THR A 349 37.49 5.59 -8.26
C THR A 349 36.27 6.40 -7.84
N THR A 350 35.09 5.92 -8.20
CA THR A 350 33.80 6.49 -7.84
C THR A 350 33.69 6.67 -6.32
N GLY A 351 33.30 7.87 -5.89
CA GLY A 351 33.17 8.23 -4.47
C GLY A 351 34.49 8.52 -3.75
N ALA A 352 35.66 8.30 -4.38
CA ALA A 352 36.94 8.62 -3.76
C ALA A 352 37.17 10.15 -3.69
N PRO A 353 37.91 10.63 -2.67
CA PRO A 353 38.23 12.03 -2.53
C PRO A 353 39.10 12.54 -3.70
N LEU A 354 38.83 13.75 -4.17
CA LEU A 354 39.68 14.41 -5.16
C LEU A 354 40.99 14.91 -4.50
N PRO A 355 42.15 14.69 -5.12
CA PRO A 355 43.40 15.30 -4.68
C PRO A 355 43.30 16.84 -4.70
N PRO A 356 43.91 17.56 -3.74
CA PRO A 356 44.03 19.01 -3.81
C PRO A 356 44.65 19.44 -5.14
N GLY A 357 44.13 20.47 -5.81
CA GLY A 357 44.63 20.92 -7.12
C GLY A 357 43.94 20.27 -8.33
N ALA A 358 43.34 19.08 -8.18
CA ALA A 358 42.49 18.52 -9.23
C ALA A 358 41.21 19.35 -9.41
N THR A 359 40.81 19.61 -10.65
CA THR A 359 39.63 20.44 -10.97
C THR A 359 38.55 19.70 -11.75
N ALA A 360 38.84 18.54 -12.33
CA ALA A 360 37.87 17.68 -13.02
C ALA A 360 38.28 16.20 -12.92
N VAL A 361 37.39 15.30 -13.33
CA VAL A 361 37.68 13.87 -13.52
C VAL A 361 37.33 13.44 -14.94
N VAL A 362 38.28 12.79 -15.61
CA VAL A 362 38.06 12.13 -16.91
C VAL A 362 37.70 10.67 -16.65
N MET A 363 36.61 10.18 -17.24
CA MET A 363 36.22 8.77 -17.12
C MET A 363 37.23 7.84 -17.80
N VAL A 364 37.41 6.63 -17.28
CA VAL A 364 38.42 5.68 -17.80
C VAL A 364 38.22 5.36 -19.28
N GLU A 365 36.98 5.37 -19.77
CA GLU A 365 36.60 5.13 -21.16
C GLU A 365 37.18 6.17 -22.13
N ASP A 366 37.41 7.39 -21.65
CA ASP A 366 38.00 8.49 -22.42
C ASP A 366 39.52 8.58 -22.26
N THR A 367 40.15 7.46 -21.89
CA THR A 367 41.60 7.36 -21.70
C THR A 367 42.19 6.13 -22.37
N ARG A 368 43.50 6.17 -22.61
CA ARG A 368 44.28 5.01 -23.07
C ARG A 368 45.57 4.90 -22.27
N ILE A 369 45.94 3.67 -21.92
CA ILE A 369 47.23 3.42 -21.25
C ILE A 369 48.36 3.68 -22.27
N ALA A 370 49.19 4.70 -22.00
CA ALA A 370 50.36 5.00 -22.81
C ALA A 370 51.58 4.22 -22.33
N LYS A 371 51.72 4.04 -21.01
CA LYS A 371 52.82 3.28 -20.39
C LYS A 371 52.37 2.64 -19.09
N ALA A 372 52.74 1.38 -18.90
CA ALA A 372 52.53 0.61 -17.67
C ALA A 372 53.87 0.02 -17.18
N THR A 373 53.91 -0.43 -15.93
CA THR A 373 55.02 -1.24 -15.39
C THR A 373 55.18 -2.55 -16.17
N GLU A 374 56.39 -3.11 -16.20
CA GLU A 374 56.67 -4.38 -16.92
C GLU A 374 55.76 -5.54 -16.47
N ASP A 375 55.38 -5.57 -15.19
CA ASP A 375 54.49 -6.58 -14.62
C ASP A 375 52.98 -6.28 -14.85
N GLY A 376 52.66 -5.15 -15.50
CA GLY A 376 51.30 -4.72 -15.83
C GLY A 376 50.43 -4.31 -14.63
N THR A 377 51.02 -4.15 -13.44
CA THR A 377 50.28 -3.87 -12.20
C THR A 377 49.99 -2.41 -11.97
N GLU A 378 50.80 -1.49 -12.51
CA GLU A 378 50.62 -0.04 -12.34
C GLU A 378 50.64 0.70 -13.68
N GLU A 379 49.75 1.69 -13.79
CA GLU A 379 49.71 2.65 -14.88
C GLU A 379 50.70 3.77 -14.59
N LEU A 380 51.66 3.99 -15.50
CA LEU A 380 52.69 5.02 -15.34
C LEU A 380 52.34 6.29 -16.10
N GLU A 381 51.83 6.16 -17.33
CA GLU A 381 51.39 7.28 -18.17
C GLU A 381 50.08 6.93 -18.87
N ILE A 382 49.15 7.88 -18.89
CA ILE A 382 47.85 7.75 -19.52
C ILE A 382 47.64 8.87 -20.53
N GLU A 383 47.14 8.50 -21.70
CA GLU A 383 46.67 9.39 -22.75
C GLU A 383 45.21 9.77 -22.46
N ILE A 384 44.96 11.05 -22.21
CA ILE A 384 43.62 11.64 -22.08
C ILE A 384 43.11 11.97 -23.49
N LEU A 385 41.96 11.40 -23.86
CA LEU A 385 41.36 11.56 -25.20
C LEU A 385 40.26 12.63 -25.21
N ALA A 386 39.64 12.91 -24.06
CA ALA A 386 38.57 13.89 -23.92
C ALA A 386 39.09 15.33 -24.11
N SER A 387 38.44 16.08 -25.00
CA SER A 387 38.73 17.50 -25.27
C SER A 387 37.62 18.39 -24.73
N GLY A 388 37.96 19.62 -24.33
CA GLY A 388 36.96 20.59 -23.88
C GLY A 388 36.45 20.35 -22.45
N LEU A 389 37.25 19.71 -21.60
CA LEU A 389 36.97 19.49 -20.19
C LEU A 389 36.60 20.79 -19.48
N THR A 390 35.50 20.75 -18.74
CA THR A 390 35.02 21.86 -17.93
C THR A 390 35.45 21.73 -16.48
N GLU A 391 35.55 22.86 -15.78
CA GLU A 391 35.79 22.84 -14.33
C GLU A 391 34.62 22.12 -13.63
N LEU A 392 34.94 21.27 -12.64
CA LEU A 392 34.01 20.42 -11.89
C LEU A 392 33.34 19.29 -12.68
N GLU A 393 33.80 19.00 -13.89
CA GLU A 393 33.28 17.88 -14.66
C GLU A 393 33.52 16.55 -13.94
N ASN A 394 32.46 15.75 -13.82
CA ASN A 394 32.43 14.49 -13.08
C ASN A 394 32.82 14.60 -11.59
N VAL A 395 32.63 15.78 -10.98
CA VAL A 395 32.91 16.03 -9.56
C VAL A 395 31.63 16.32 -8.79
N ARG A 396 31.44 15.65 -7.65
CA ARG A 396 30.49 16.07 -6.62
C ARG A 396 31.18 17.03 -5.66
N GLU A 397 30.72 18.27 -5.64
CA GLU A 397 31.20 19.28 -4.70
C GLU A 397 30.77 18.97 -3.27
N VAL A 398 31.49 19.57 -2.31
CA VAL A 398 31.16 19.41 -0.88
C VAL A 398 29.74 19.88 -0.62
N GLY A 399 28.91 18.98 -0.10
CA GLY A 399 27.51 19.25 0.16
C GLY A 399 26.64 19.48 -1.07
N SER A 400 27.00 18.89 -2.23
CA SER A 400 26.17 18.88 -3.43
C SER A 400 24.80 18.23 -3.18
N ASP A 401 24.76 17.19 -2.34
CA ASP A 401 23.53 16.47 -2.01
C ASP A 401 22.86 17.08 -0.78
N MET A 402 23.68 17.52 0.18
CA MET A 402 23.23 18.04 1.46
C MET A 402 24.26 18.94 2.10
N LYS A 403 23.84 20.11 2.59
CA LYS A 403 24.74 21.04 3.28
C LYS A 403 24.55 20.94 4.77
N THR A 404 25.65 21.18 5.50
CA THR A 404 25.61 21.36 6.95
C THR A 404 24.56 22.42 7.32
N GLY A 405 23.66 22.08 8.26
CA GLY A 405 22.57 22.94 8.72
C GLY A 405 21.23 22.78 7.99
N ASP A 406 21.20 22.06 6.85
CA ASP A 406 19.97 21.78 6.12
C ASP A 406 18.97 21.03 6.99
N LEU A 407 17.68 21.33 6.83
CA LEU A 407 16.61 20.66 7.55
C LEU A 407 16.35 19.28 6.93
N LEU A 408 16.58 18.22 7.71
CA LEU A 408 16.40 16.84 7.28
C LEU A 408 14.99 16.35 7.52
N LEU A 409 14.57 16.43 8.78
CA LEU A 409 13.29 15.94 9.23
C LEU A 409 12.64 16.99 10.14
N ARG A 410 11.33 17.16 10.01
CA ARG A 410 10.56 18.11 10.81
C ARG A 410 10.09 17.47 12.09
N LYS A 411 10.01 18.27 13.14
CA LYS A 411 9.26 17.93 14.35
C LYS A 411 7.86 17.45 13.99
N GLY A 412 7.44 16.32 14.56
CA GLY A 412 6.16 15.68 14.29
C GLY A 412 6.18 14.67 13.14
N ALA A 413 7.30 14.52 12.42
CA ALA A 413 7.44 13.44 11.44
C ALA A 413 7.60 12.08 12.14
N GLU A 414 7.00 11.05 11.57
CA GLU A 414 7.15 9.66 12.00
C GLU A 414 8.38 9.02 11.32
N ILE A 415 9.13 8.23 12.07
CA ILE A 415 10.19 7.38 11.52
C ILE A 415 9.56 6.08 11.01
N THR A 416 9.51 5.90 9.70
CA THR A 416 8.75 4.82 9.09
C THR A 416 9.54 3.50 9.05
N ALA A 417 8.82 2.40 8.85
CA ALA A 417 9.44 1.09 8.63
C ALA A 417 10.18 0.96 7.28
N VAL A 418 10.03 1.95 6.38
CA VAL A 418 10.77 2.01 5.10
C VAL A 418 12.26 2.26 5.35
N GLY A 419 12.62 2.93 6.46
CA GLY A 419 14.00 3.10 6.91
C GLY A 419 14.78 4.23 6.24
N GLY A 420 14.15 5.01 5.34
CA GLY A 420 14.79 6.15 4.68
C GLY A 420 15.24 7.23 5.65
N GLU A 421 14.43 7.52 6.68
CA GLU A 421 14.77 8.49 7.72
C GLU A 421 15.98 8.06 8.54
N ILE A 422 16.09 6.76 8.86
CA ILE A 422 17.23 6.21 9.60
C ILE A 422 18.50 6.32 8.75
N GLY A 423 18.43 5.96 7.46
CA GLY A 423 19.56 6.09 6.53
C GLY A 423 20.01 7.54 6.36
N LEU A 424 19.07 8.47 6.30
CA LEU A 424 19.34 9.90 6.22
C LEU A 424 20.04 10.43 7.47
N LEU A 425 19.58 10.04 8.66
CA LEU A 425 20.20 10.44 9.93
C LEU A 425 21.62 9.85 10.05
N ALA A 426 21.79 8.59 9.64
CA ALA A 426 23.07 7.90 9.69
C ALA A 426 24.09 8.52 8.71
N SER A 427 23.66 8.93 7.51
CA SER A 427 24.57 9.48 6.50
C SER A 427 25.21 10.81 6.87
N VAL A 428 24.59 11.57 7.79
CA VAL A 428 25.12 12.83 8.34
C VAL A 428 25.67 12.69 9.77
N GLY A 429 25.91 11.46 10.23
CA GLY A 429 26.54 11.21 11.54
C GLY A 429 25.64 11.55 12.75
N ILE A 430 24.32 11.54 12.60
CA ILE A 430 23.42 11.74 13.74
C ILE A 430 23.24 10.41 14.47
N VAL A 431 23.72 10.37 15.72
CA VAL A 431 23.71 9.18 16.57
C VAL A 431 22.53 9.10 17.54
N GLU A 432 21.95 10.25 17.89
CA GLU A 432 20.81 10.36 18.81
C GLU A 432 19.90 11.51 18.40
N ILE A 433 18.60 11.37 18.65
CA ILE A 433 17.56 12.36 18.39
C ILE A 433 16.50 12.39 19.49
N GLU A 434 15.76 13.49 19.58
CA GLU A 434 14.61 13.66 20.48
C GLU A 434 13.32 13.18 19.83
N VAL A 435 12.62 12.28 20.52
CA VAL A 435 11.33 11.70 20.10
C VAL A 435 10.32 11.75 21.22
N TYR A 436 9.04 11.69 20.88
CA TYR A 436 7.98 11.53 21.87
C TYR A 436 7.98 10.11 22.42
N LYS A 437 7.93 10.00 23.75
CA LYS A 437 7.88 8.73 24.47
C LYS A 437 6.56 8.01 24.17
N LYS A 438 6.66 6.74 23.75
CA LYS A 438 5.50 5.88 23.57
C LYS A 438 4.84 5.57 24.92
N PRO A 439 3.51 5.65 25.04
CA PRO A 439 2.81 5.20 26.25
C PRO A 439 2.94 3.68 26.42
N VAL A 440 2.94 3.26 27.67
CA VAL A 440 2.78 1.86 28.08
C VAL A 440 1.33 1.69 28.51
N VAL A 441 0.63 0.71 27.95
CA VAL A 441 -0.82 0.56 28.10
C VAL A 441 -1.14 -0.71 28.87
N GLY A 442 -1.68 -0.56 30.08
CA GLY A 442 -2.20 -1.68 30.87
C GLY A 442 -3.58 -2.11 30.40
N VAL A 443 -3.80 -3.42 30.23
CA VAL A 443 -5.09 -4.01 29.84
C VAL A 443 -5.55 -4.99 30.90
N LEU A 444 -6.77 -4.79 31.41
CA LEU A 444 -7.40 -5.68 32.38
C LEU A 444 -8.84 -6.01 31.92
N SER A 445 -9.29 -7.23 32.19
CA SER A 445 -10.70 -7.61 32.08
C SER A 445 -11.34 -7.62 33.47
N THR A 446 -12.61 -7.22 33.58
CA THR A 446 -13.38 -7.24 34.83
C THR A 446 -14.63 -8.09 34.67
N GLY A 447 -14.97 -8.86 35.69
CA GLY A 447 -16.25 -9.56 35.79
C GLY A 447 -16.11 -10.90 36.49
N ASP A 448 -17.04 -11.20 37.40
CA ASP A 448 -17.07 -12.49 38.11
C ASP A 448 -17.38 -13.68 37.18
N GLU A 449 -18.03 -13.42 36.04
CA GLU A 449 -18.33 -14.40 34.99
C GLU A 449 -17.13 -14.72 34.08
N ILE A 450 -16.09 -13.88 34.09
CA ILE A 450 -15.00 -13.93 33.13
C ILE A 450 -13.96 -14.97 33.54
N VAL A 451 -13.65 -15.91 32.63
CA VAL A 451 -12.61 -16.94 32.82
C VAL A 451 -11.53 -16.85 31.75
N PRO A 452 -10.30 -17.33 32.01
CA PRO A 452 -9.23 -17.34 31.01
C PRO A 452 -9.65 -18.05 29.72
N HIS A 453 -9.28 -17.48 28.57
CA HIS A 453 -9.65 -18.02 27.27
C HIS A 453 -8.89 -19.30 26.91
N ASP A 454 -7.71 -19.48 27.50
CA ASP A 454 -6.75 -20.56 27.31
C ASP A 454 -6.91 -21.71 28.32
N ARG A 455 -7.91 -21.66 29.20
CA ARG A 455 -8.21 -22.80 30.08
C ARG A 455 -8.84 -23.96 29.27
N ASP A 456 -8.41 -25.18 29.59
CA ASP A 456 -8.85 -26.40 28.90
C ASP A 456 -10.24 -26.91 29.32
N GLU A 457 -10.77 -26.49 30.47
CA GLU A 457 -12.06 -26.99 30.94
C GLU A 457 -13.27 -26.36 30.20
N ALA A 458 -14.33 -27.15 30.03
CA ALA A 458 -15.61 -26.66 29.52
C ALA A 458 -16.19 -25.54 30.41
N LEU A 459 -16.94 -24.62 29.79
CA LEU A 459 -17.61 -23.53 30.52
C LEU A 459 -18.71 -24.07 31.43
N LYS A 460 -18.75 -23.55 32.65
CA LYS A 460 -19.88 -23.73 33.56
C LYS A 460 -20.99 -22.74 33.22
N VAL A 461 -22.19 -23.02 33.72
CA VAL A 461 -23.33 -22.11 33.58
C VAL A 461 -22.96 -20.74 34.18
N GLY A 462 -23.04 -19.69 33.36
CA GLY A 462 -22.73 -18.33 33.76
C GLY A 462 -21.26 -17.93 33.58
N GLU A 463 -20.37 -18.80 33.07
CA GLU A 463 -19.00 -18.41 32.71
C GLU A 463 -18.92 -18.01 31.23
N VAL A 464 -18.08 -17.01 30.92
CA VAL A 464 -17.69 -16.65 29.55
C VAL A 464 -16.17 -16.47 29.47
N ARG A 465 -15.58 -16.80 28.31
CA ARG A 465 -14.14 -16.67 28.10
C ARG A 465 -13.76 -15.21 27.86
N ASP A 466 -12.63 -14.80 28.42
CA ASP A 466 -12.03 -13.49 28.19
C ASP A 466 -11.50 -13.34 26.77
N SER A 467 -12.33 -12.84 25.86
CA SER A 467 -11.93 -12.53 24.48
C SER A 467 -11.39 -11.11 24.32
N ASN A 468 -11.73 -10.19 25.23
CA ASN A 468 -11.43 -8.77 25.07
C ASN A 468 -9.97 -8.48 25.35
N ARG A 469 -9.43 -8.99 26.46
CA ARG A 469 -8.03 -8.75 26.86
C ARG A 469 -7.02 -9.21 25.81
N PRO A 470 -7.03 -10.46 25.30
CA PRO A 470 -6.09 -10.86 24.25
C PRO A 470 -6.26 -10.03 22.96
N THR A 471 -7.50 -9.64 22.62
CA THR A 471 -7.77 -8.78 21.45
C THR A 471 -7.15 -7.39 21.61
N LEU A 472 -7.33 -6.75 22.76
CA LEU A 472 -6.79 -5.43 23.05
C LEU A 472 -5.26 -5.44 23.16
N LEU A 473 -4.67 -6.43 23.83
CA LEU A 473 -3.23 -6.61 23.89
C LEU A 473 -2.63 -6.74 22.47
N ALA A 474 -3.24 -7.55 21.61
CA ALA A 474 -2.82 -7.68 20.22
C ALA A 474 -2.94 -6.36 19.44
N ALA A 475 -4.07 -5.63 19.59
CA ALA A 475 -4.29 -4.37 18.91
C ALA A 475 -3.30 -3.27 19.32
N ILE A 476 -2.94 -3.19 20.60
CA ILE A 476 -1.96 -2.23 21.12
C ILE A 476 -0.56 -2.53 20.59
N ASN A 477 -0.14 -3.80 20.69
CA ASN A 477 1.17 -4.24 20.19
C ASN A 477 1.30 -4.05 18.67
N ALA A 478 0.23 -4.30 17.91
CA ALA A 478 0.17 -4.08 16.47
C ALA A 478 0.41 -2.62 16.07
N ARG A 479 0.08 -1.66 16.94
CA ARG A 479 0.34 -0.22 16.76
C ARG A 479 1.74 0.20 17.25
N GLY A 480 2.57 -0.75 17.67
CA GLY A 480 3.93 -0.49 18.13
C GLY A 480 4.04 0.13 19.52
N TYR A 481 2.99 0.03 20.34
CA TYR A 481 2.98 0.39 21.75
C TYR A 481 3.21 -0.83 22.64
N GLU A 482 3.73 -0.62 23.85
CA GLU A 482 3.91 -1.68 24.83
C GLU A 482 2.59 -1.95 25.56
N ALA A 483 2.06 -3.17 25.40
CA ALA A 483 0.87 -3.63 26.11
C ALA A 483 1.25 -4.46 27.34
N VAL A 484 0.72 -4.11 28.51
CA VAL A 484 0.94 -4.84 29.77
C VAL A 484 -0.33 -5.58 30.15
N ASP A 485 -0.23 -6.90 30.25
CA ASP A 485 -1.33 -7.77 30.68
C ASP A 485 -1.50 -7.70 32.20
N LEU A 486 -2.64 -7.17 32.65
CA LEU A 486 -2.99 -7.05 34.07
C LEU A 486 -3.95 -8.16 34.54
N GLY A 487 -4.29 -9.10 33.67
CA GLY A 487 -5.14 -10.25 33.99
C GLY A 487 -6.63 -9.95 34.10
N ILE A 488 -7.33 -10.81 34.84
CA ILE A 488 -8.77 -10.74 35.10
C ILE A 488 -8.98 -10.33 36.56
N ALA A 489 -9.67 -9.21 36.76
CA ALA A 489 -10.10 -8.73 38.07
C ALA A 489 -11.55 -9.12 38.35
N LYS A 490 -11.82 -9.48 39.61
CA LYS A 490 -13.18 -9.76 40.11
C LYS A 490 -13.91 -8.48 40.48
N ASP A 491 -15.24 -8.54 40.54
CA ASP A 491 -16.09 -7.41 40.90
C ASP A 491 -16.12 -7.21 42.42
N GLN A 492 -15.01 -6.73 42.99
CA GLN A 492 -14.81 -6.57 44.45
C GLN A 492 -14.31 -5.19 44.85
#